data_AF-A0A9E7KYY9-F1
#
_entry.id   AF-A0A9E7KYY9-F1
#
_cell.length_a   1.000
_cell.length_b   1.000
_cell.length_c   1.000
_cell.angle_alpha   90.00
_cell.angle_beta   90.00
_cell.angle_gamma   90.00
#
_symmetry.space_group_name_H-M   'P 1'
#
loop_
_entity.id
_entity.type
_entity.pdbx_description
1 polymer ?
#
loop_
_entity_poly.entity_id
_entity_poly.type
_entity_poly.pdbx_seq_one_letter_code
_entity_poly.pdbx_strand_id
1 'polypeptide(L)' 'MKKMTGVKTKELLLWLSIVEMYVDGVSSEKITFKTGTGLSDSFPVAAFELEQ' A
#
# COMPACT_ATOMS: atom_id res chain seq x y z
N MET A 1 -8.32 -3.46 -3.50
CA MET A 1 -8.03 -4.89 -3.26
C MET A 1 -8.00 -5.16 -1.76
N LYS A 2 -8.78 -6.16 -1.30
CA LYS A 2 -8.82 -6.60 0.10
C LYS A 2 -8.27 -8.03 0.19
N LYS A 3 -7.58 -8.36 1.28
CA LYS A 3 -6.91 -9.67 1.53
C LYS A 3 -5.66 -9.90 0.68
N MET A 4 -4.78 -8.90 0.62
CA MET A 4 -3.46 -9.05 -0.01
C MET A 4 -2.59 -10.01 0.82
N THR A 5 -1.85 -10.89 0.16
CA THR A 5 -0.96 -11.87 0.79
C THR A 5 0.39 -11.89 0.08
N GLY A 6 1.46 -12.23 0.80
CA GLY A 6 2.80 -12.35 0.21
C GLY A 6 3.58 -11.03 0.12
N VAL A 7 2.98 -9.90 0.53
CA VAL A 7 3.64 -8.59 0.55
C VAL A 7 3.78 -8.11 1.99
N LYS A 8 4.97 -7.64 2.34
CA LYS A 8 5.31 -7.10 3.66
C LYS A 8 5.98 -5.74 3.52
N THR A 9 5.73 -4.85 4.49
CA THR A 9 6.47 -3.60 4.68
C THR A 9 7.31 -3.69 5.96
N LYS A 10 8.36 -2.86 6.03
CA LYS A 10 9.17 -2.71 7.23
C LYS A 10 8.81 -1.40 7.93
N GLU A 11 7.92 -1.48 8.91
CA GLU A 11 7.48 -0.35 9.73
C GLU A 11 8.04 -0.49 11.14
N LEU A 12 8.60 0.59 11.70
CA LEU A 12 9.13 0.60 13.08
C LEU A 12 10.07 -0.59 13.40
N LEU A 13 10.91 -0.98 12.42
CA LEU A 13 11.81 -2.13 12.48
C LEU A 13 11.13 -3.52 12.50
N LEU A 14 9.80 -3.58 12.35
CA LEU A 14 9.01 -4.82 12.27
C LEU A 14 8.57 -5.10 10.84
N TRP A 15 8.49 -6.38 10.48
CA TRP A 15 7.93 -6.82 9.21
C TRP A 15 6.43 -7.04 9.32
N LEU A 16 5.64 -6.12 8.77
CA LEU A 16 4.19 -6.17 8.82
C LEU A 16 3.60 -6.59 7.48
N SER A 17 2.61 -7.48 7.50
CA SER A 17 1.90 -7.89 6.30
C SER A 17 0.92 -6.80 5.87
N ILE A 18 0.96 -6.43 4.59
CA ILE A 18 -0.04 -5.57 3.97
C ILE A 18 -1.25 -6.44 3.65
N VAL A 19 -2.43 -6.04 4.11
CA VAL A 19 -3.68 -6.81 3.97
C VAL A 19 -4.68 -6.15 3.04
N GLU A 20 -4.54 -4.85 2.78
CA GLU A 20 -5.43 -4.08 1.93
C GLU A 20 -4.65 -3.00 1.16
N MET A 21 -5.08 -2.75 -0.07
CA MET A 21 -4.54 -1.73 -0.97
C MET A 21 -5.69 -1.10 -1.74
N TYR A 22 -5.75 0.21 -1.84
CA TYR A 22 -6.79 0.91 -2.60
C TYR A 22 -6.33 2.27 -3.12
N VAL A 23 -7.11 2.82 -4.04
CA VAL A 23 -6.96 4.16 -4.61
C VAL A 23 -8.23 4.94 -4.25
N ASP A 24 -8.10 6.13 -3.68
CA ASP A 24 -9.23 6.91 -3.18
C ASP A 24 -9.97 7.65 -4.30
N GLY A 25 -11.00 7.03 -4.85
CA GLY A 25 -11.82 7.60 -5.92
C GLY A 25 -11.16 7.53 -7.30
N VAL A 26 -11.89 8.00 -8.32
CA VAL A 26 -11.52 7.81 -9.74
C VAL A 26 -10.36 8.73 -10.15
N SER A 27 -10.17 9.86 -9.47
CA SER A 27 -9.15 10.87 -9.76
C SER A 27 -8.00 10.90 -8.75
N SER A 28 -7.89 9.91 -7.86
CA SER A 28 -6.75 9.86 -6.93
C SER A 28 -5.47 9.49 -7.65
N GLU A 29 -4.45 10.32 -7.46
CA GLU A 29 -3.08 10.04 -7.89
C GLU A 29 -2.28 9.31 -6.80
N LYS A 30 -2.94 8.78 -5.76
CA LYS A 30 -2.29 8.10 -4.65
C LYS A 30 -2.87 6.70 -4.42
N ILE A 31 -1.97 5.78 -4.10
CA ILE A 31 -2.25 4.41 -3.70
C ILE A 31 -2.01 4.30 -2.20
N THR A 32 -3.00 3.81 -1.46
CA THR A 32 -2.92 3.58 -0.02
C THR A 32 -2.79 2.10 0.28
N PHE A 33 -1.83 1.75 1.13
CA PHE A 33 -1.58 0.40 1.64
C PHE A 33 -1.91 0.36 3.13
N LYS A 34 -2.55 -0.73 3.57
CA LYS A 34 -2.95 -0.94 4.97
C LYS A 34 -2.43 -2.26 5.50
N THR A 35 -1.91 -2.25 6.72
CA THR A 35 -1.50 -3.44 7.44
C THR A 35 -2.63 -3.98 8.33
N GLY A 36 -2.54 -5.25 8.73
CA GLY A 36 -3.49 -5.86 9.66
C GLY A 36 -3.48 -5.25 11.07
N THR A 37 -2.52 -4.38 11.37
CA THR A 37 -2.40 -3.68 12.67
C THR A 37 -3.01 -2.28 12.65
N GLY A 38 -3.64 -1.89 11.53
CA GLY A 38 -4.27 -0.57 11.38
C GLY A 38 -3.32 0.55 10.96
N LEU A 39 -2.06 0.26 10.66
CA LEU A 39 -1.14 1.23 10.05
C LEU A 39 -1.42 1.35 8.56
N SER A 40 -1.21 2.55 8.01
CA SER A 40 -1.42 2.81 6.59
C SER A 40 -0.49 3.88 6.06
N ASP A 41 -0.01 3.69 4.84
CA ASP A 41 0.78 4.67 4.10
C ASP A 41 0.25 4.85 2.67
N SER A 42 0.41 6.05 2.15
CA SER A 42 -0.05 6.42 0.81
C SER A 42 1.09 6.97 -0.03
N PHE A 43 1.22 6.46 -1.26
CA PHE A 43 2.29 6.80 -2.19
C PHE A 43 1.68 7.29 -3.52
N PRO A 44 2.35 8.19 -4.26
CA PRO A 44 1.87 8.57 -5.58
C PRO A 44 1.87 7.37 -6.53
N VAL A 45 0.89 7.32 -7.43
CA VAL A 45 0.79 6.26 -8.46
C VAL A 45 2.07 6.20 -9.31
N ALA A 46 2.64 7.37 -9.62
CA ALA A 46 3.89 7.50 -10.37
C ALA A 46 5.07 6.75 -9.73
N ALA A 47 5.07 6.48 -8.42
CA ALA A 47 6.12 5.70 -7.76
C ALA A 47 6.11 4.21 -8.15
N PHE A 48 5.05 3.74 -8.82
CA PHE A 48 4.88 2.35 -9.25
C PHE A 48 4.70 2.21 -10.77
N GLU A 49 4.92 3.29 -11.52
CA GLU A 49 4.98 3.21 -12.98
C GLU A 49 6.24 2.43 -13.40
N LEU A 50 6.15 1.71 -14.52
CA LEU A 50 7.32 1.01 -15.06
C LEU A 50 8.34 2.05 -15.53
N GLU A 51 9.56 1.94 -15.03
CA GLU A 51 10.69 2.69 -15.56
C GLU A 51 10.94 2.20 -17.00
N GLN A 52 10.81 3.11 -17.97
CA GLN A 52 10.97 2.80 -19.40
C GLN A 52 12.44 2.68 -19.80
#